data_AF-A0A6A4F445-F1
#
_entry.id   AF-A0A6A4F445-F1
#
_cell.length_a   1.000
_cell.length_b   1.000
_cell.length_c   1.000
_cell.angle_alpha   90.00
_cell.angle_beta   90.00
_cell.angle_gamma   90.00
#
_symmetry.space_group_name_H-M   'P 1'
#
loop_
_entity.id
_entity.type
_entity.pdbx_description
1 polymer ?
#
loop_
_entity_poly.entity_id
_entity_poly.type
_entity_poly.pdbx_seq_one_letter_code
_entity_poly.pdbx_strand_id
1 'polypeptide(L)'
;MATRPVQKNGSTVKLRQQEATAANVASPKGISIKTPGKIPTGGDHSLGLQRRRLSVVSDNKLVDGMAAATIDDVDSSAQALADGTCAVVAFAGLSKKGYAPYNPRKKNQDAMVIKHDAASQSLLLCVFDGHGEAGDGVSGAIRDRFAAELFAHAKFERSGDLQQDAESLRTAIGDTLRSVEQVVLRDPSIDTEFSGTTAVVTVVRDNLVVVGNVGDSRITRGFVKLLGPSGPEALGCQELSIDHKPDRPDEKARIIASGGRVFAVEYDDGIDGPPRVWLGHMDVPGLAMSRSLGDAVAHTAGVLSEPEFTTRWLDENDRCLIVATDGLWEFMSNEECMEMAMGQQDPKVAVDLLIMEANRRWMKEEQVIDDTTIIVAYIDTVGLKDGAKAAA
;
A
#
# COMPACT_ATOMS: atom_id res chain seq x y z
N MET A 1 10.60 -18.29 -79.68
CA MET A 1 11.41 -19.47 -79.31
C MET A 1 11.28 -19.65 -77.81
N ALA A 2 10.39 -20.53 -77.35
CA ALA A 2 10.68 -21.93 -76.95
C ALA A 2 10.95 -22.02 -75.43
N THR A 3 9.92 -22.25 -74.59
CA THR A 3 9.46 -23.55 -74.01
C THR A 3 10.22 -24.03 -72.75
N ARG A 4 9.62 -23.83 -71.55
CA ARG A 4 9.19 -24.81 -70.50
C ARG A 4 10.16 -25.96 -70.02
N PRO A 5 9.95 -26.63 -68.84
CA PRO A 5 9.93 -26.21 -67.42
C PRO A 5 10.54 -27.28 -66.41
N VAL A 6 10.23 -27.18 -65.09
CA VAL A 6 10.23 -28.22 -64.00
C VAL A 6 11.60 -28.49 -63.30
N GLN A 7 11.79 -28.49 -61.97
CA GLN A 7 11.17 -29.31 -60.91
C GLN A 7 11.04 -28.62 -59.52
N LYS A 8 9.88 -28.85 -58.89
CA LYS A 8 9.64 -28.76 -57.44
C LYS A 8 10.07 -30.09 -56.80
N ASN A 9 10.82 -30.04 -55.70
CA ASN A 9 10.91 -31.16 -54.76
C ASN A 9 10.25 -30.74 -53.44
N GLY A 10 9.15 -31.42 -53.12
CA GLY A 10 8.57 -31.44 -51.78
C GLY A 10 9.15 -32.61 -51.00
N SER A 11 9.39 -32.41 -49.71
CA SER A 11 9.56 -33.49 -48.75
C SER A 11 8.71 -33.19 -47.53
N THR A 12 7.50 -33.72 -47.54
CA THR A 12 6.57 -33.78 -46.42
C THR A 12 7.08 -34.84 -45.44
N VAL A 13 7.57 -34.43 -44.27
CA VAL A 13 7.85 -35.36 -43.17
C VAL A 13 6.54 -35.57 -42.41
N LYS A 14 5.94 -36.75 -42.61
CA LYS A 14 4.81 -37.26 -41.82
C LYS A 14 5.33 -37.68 -40.44
N LEU A 15 4.93 -36.99 -39.38
CA LEU A 15 4.99 -37.52 -38.03
C LEU A 15 3.64 -38.16 -37.68
N ARG A 16 3.75 -39.42 -37.25
CA ARG A 16 2.66 -40.35 -36.98
C ARG A 16 1.83 -39.88 -35.78
N GLN A 17 0.51 -39.81 -35.94
CA GLN A 17 -0.43 -39.90 -34.82
C GLN A 17 -0.24 -41.27 -34.16
N GLN A 18 0.18 -41.27 -32.89
CA GLN A 18 -0.01 -42.42 -32.01
C GLN A 18 -1.35 -42.24 -31.32
N GLU A 19 -2.28 -43.13 -31.66
CA GLU A 19 -3.50 -43.38 -30.89
C GLU A 19 -3.09 -44.01 -29.56
N ALA A 20 -3.35 -43.30 -28.46
CA ALA A 20 -3.29 -43.85 -27.12
C ALA A 20 -4.73 -44.09 -26.63
N THR A 21 -5.04 -45.36 -26.46
CA THR A 21 -6.30 -45.92 -25.98
C THR A 21 -6.67 -45.43 -24.58
N ALA A 22 -7.84 -44.81 -24.43
CA ALA A 22 -8.43 -44.52 -23.14
C ALA A 22 -9.04 -45.80 -22.54
N ALA A 23 -8.51 -46.24 -21.41
CA ALA A 23 -9.12 -47.27 -20.57
C ALA A 23 -9.17 -46.80 -19.11
N ASN A 24 -10.39 -46.76 -18.59
CA ASN A 24 -10.80 -46.92 -17.19
C ASN A 24 -10.23 -45.97 -16.13
N VAL A 25 -10.99 -44.92 -15.80
CA VAL A 25 -11.13 -44.48 -14.40
C VAL A 25 -12.62 -44.23 -14.12
N ALA A 26 -13.14 -44.94 -13.12
CA ALA A 26 -14.53 -44.94 -12.70
C ALA A 26 -14.92 -43.62 -12.00
N SER A 27 -16.08 -43.09 -12.34
CA SER A 27 -16.73 -41.99 -11.64
C SER A 27 -17.35 -42.47 -10.31
N PRO A 28 -17.12 -41.81 -9.17
CA PRO A 28 -17.96 -42.01 -7.99
C PRO A 28 -19.26 -41.21 -8.12
N LYS A 29 -20.33 -41.88 -7.69
CA LYS A 29 -21.73 -41.51 -7.77
C LYS A 29 -22.10 -40.39 -6.77
N GLY A 30 -22.99 -39.51 -7.22
CA GLY A 30 -24.21 -39.12 -6.50
C GLY A 30 -24.09 -38.25 -5.26
N ILE A 31 -24.39 -36.95 -5.40
CA ILE A 31 -24.88 -36.12 -4.30
C ILE A 31 -26.21 -35.48 -4.72
N SER A 32 -27.17 -35.61 -3.81
CA SER A 32 -28.59 -35.32 -3.92
C SER A 32 -28.88 -33.85 -4.21
N ILE A 33 -29.70 -33.60 -5.22
CA ILE A 33 -30.36 -32.30 -5.47
C ILE A 33 -31.41 -32.10 -4.37
N LYS A 34 -31.28 -31.03 -3.57
CA LYS A 34 -32.36 -30.51 -2.72
C LYS A 34 -32.80 -29.16 -3.27
N THR A 35 -34.08 -29.08 -3.65
CA THR A 35 -34.78 -27.87 -4.08
C THR A 35 -34.85 -26.84 -2.94
N PRO A 36 -34.58 -25.54 -3.18
CA PRO A 36 -34.89 -24.51 -2.19
C PRO A 36 -36.37 -24.12 -2.25
N GLY A 37 -37.02 -24.10 -1.09
CA GLY A 37 -38.37 -23.58 -0.92
C GLY A 37 -38.45 -22.07 -1.09
N LYS A 38 -39.61 -21.60 -1.58
CA LYS A 38 -39.99 -20.18 -1.68
C LYS A 38 -40.16 -19.54 -0.31
N ILE A 39 -39.59 -18.35 -0.09
CA ILE A 39 -40.14 -17.30 0.79
C ILE A 39 -39.83 -15.89 0.17
N PRO A 40 -40.44 -14.77 0.61
CA PRO A 40 -41.29 -13.92 -0.20
C PRO A 40 -40.65 -12.58 -0.62
N THR A 41 -41.34 -11.91 -1.53
CA THR A 41 -41.04 -10.58 -2.10
C THR A 41 -41.12 -9.44 -1.09
N GLY A 42 -40.14 -8.53 -1.12
CA GLY A 42 -40.29 -7.14 -0.65
C GLY A 42 -38.99 -6.50 -0.13
N GLY A 43 -38.59 -5.38 -0.73
CA GLY A 43 -37.58 -4.48 -0.18
C GLY A 43 -36.42 -4.16 -1.13
N ASP A 44 -36.60 -3.09 -1.92
CA ASP A 44 -35.58 -2.47 -2.77
C ASP A 44 -34.50 -1.80 -1.90
N HIS A 45 -33.31 -2.38 -1.87
CA HIS A 45 -32.09 -1.73 -1.39
C HIS A 45 -30.93 -2.16 -2.29
N SER A 46 -30.60 -1.30 -3.25
CA SER A 46 -29.39 -1.40 -4.05
C SER A 46 -28.15 -1.19 -3.16
N LEU A 47 -27.61 -2.29 -2.65
CA LEU A 47 -26.28 -2.32 -2.05
C LEU A 47 -25.27 -2.39 -3.20
N GLY A 48 -24.60 -1.26 -3.48
CA GLY A 48 -23.46 -1.21 -4.38
C GLY A 48 -22.32 -2.02 -3.78
N LEU A 49 -22.06 -3.19 -4.34
CA LEU A 49 -20.97 -4.08 -3.99
C LEU A 49 -19.79 -3.76 -4.93
N GLN A 50 -18.79 -3.05 -4.42
CA GLN A 50 -17.44 -3.06 -4.99
C GLN A 50 -16.51 -3.63 -3.93
N ARG A 51 -15.97 -4.80 -4.24
CA ARG A 51 -15.26 -5.71 -3.35
C ARG A 51 -13.85 -5.96 -3.89
N ARG A 52 -12.80 -5.48 -3.21
CA ARG A 52 -11.42 -5.87 -3.52
C ARG A 52 -11.01 -7.09 -2.71
N ARG A 53 -10.72 -8.16 -3.45
CA ARG A 53 -10.21 -9.43 -2.94
C ARG A 53 -8.69 -9.29 -2.75
N LEU A 54 -8.26 -9.37 -1.49
CA LEU A 54 -6.87 -9.24 -1.02
C LEU A 54 -5.87 -10.16 -1.73
N SER A 55 -4.59 -9.78 -1.72
CA SER A 55 -3.47 -10.63 -2.17
C SER A 55 -3.11 -11.67 -1.11
N VAL A 56 -3.82 -12.79 -1.10
CA VAL A 56 -3.33 -14.02 -0.47
C VAL A 56 -3.52 -15.16 -1.46
N VAL A 57 -2.44 -15.57 -2.12
CA VAL A 57 -2.41 -16.83 -2.87
C VAL A 57 -1.82 -17.88 -1.95
N SER A 58 -2.66 -18.62 -1.23
CA SER A 58 -2.28 -19.94 -0.69
C SER A 58 -3.50 -20.87 -0.57
N ASP A 59 -3.24 -22.16 -0.70
CA ASP A 59 -4.20 -23.22 -1.04
C ASP A 59 -5.43 -23.36 -0.12
N ASN A 60 -6.59 -23.55 -0.77
CA ASN A 60 -7.92 -23.75 -0.20
C ASN A 60 -8.03 -24.90 0.82
N LYS A 61 -8.33 -24.59 2.09
CA LYS A 61 -9.17 -25.43 2.96
C LYS A 61 -10.07 -24.58 3.88
N LEU A 62 -11.38 -24.62 3.59
CA LEU A 62 -12.44 -24.04 4.42
C LEU A 62 -12.57 -24.81 5.74
N VAL A 63 -12.51 -24.10 6.87
CA VAL A 63 -12.95 -24.61 8.17
C VAL A 63 -13.85 -23.56 8.80
N ASP A 64 -15.13 -23.92 8.98
CA ASP A 64 -16.13 -23.12 9.68
C ASP A 64 -15.80 -23.03 11.18
N GLY A 65 -15.74 -21.80 11.69
CA GLY A 65 -15.64 -21.54 13.11
C GLY A 65 -15.53 -20.05 13.41
N MET A 66 -16.66 -19.39 13.68
CA MET A 66 -16.66 -18.04 14.25
C MET A 66 -15.94 -18.06 15.60
N ALA A 67 -14.75 -17.47 15.66
CA ALA A 67 -14.03 -17.19 16.89
C ALA A 67 -13.86 -15.68 17.05
N ALA A 68 -14.18 -15.17 18.23
CA ALA A 68 -14.08 -13.76 18.58
C ALA A 68 -12.64 -13.25 18.39
N ALA A 69 -12.50 -12.13 17.66
CA ALA A 69 -11.23 -11.49 17.36
C ALA A 69 -10.54 -11.02 18.65
N THR A 70 -9.32 -11.50 18.89
CA THR A 70 -8.43 -10.95 19.91
C THR A 70 -7.68 -9.75 19.34
N ILE A 71 -7.86 -8.62 20.01
CA ILE A 71 -7.27 -7.33 19.68
C ILE A 71 -5.82 -7.32 20.21
N ASP A 72 -4.84 -7.38 19.32
CA ASP A 72 -3.45 -7.06 19.63
C ASP A 72 -3.18 -5.68 19.01
N ASP A 73 -3.46 -4.61 19.76
CA ASP A 73 -3.21 -3.23 19.36
C ASP A 73 -1.78 -2.82 19.75
N VAL A 74 -1.03 -2.22 18.82
CA VAL A 74 0.18 -1.47 19.17
C VAL A 74 -0.23 -0.04 19.51
N ASP A 75 -0.46 0.21 20.80
CA ASP A 75 -0.90 1.50 21.34
C ASP A 75 0.21 2.57 21.17
N SER A 76 -0.11 3.70 20.55
CA SER A 76 0.72 4.90 20.61
C SER A 76 -0.09 6.08 21.13
N SER A 77 0.31 6.58 22.30
CA SER A 77 -0.25 7.77 22.93
C SER A 77 0.02 9.02 22.07
N ALA A 78 -0.92 9.95 22.00
CA ALA A 78 -0.68 11.26 21.38
C ALA A 78 0.57 11.92 21.95
N GLN A 79 1.46 12.39 21.08
CA GLN A 79 2.69 13.09 21.47
C GLN A 79 2.70 14.49 20.87
N ALA A 80 3.12 15.46 21.68
CA ALA A 80 3.28 16.85 21.26
C ALA A 80 4.75 17.16 20.97
N LEU A 81 5.00 17.91 19.88
CA LEU A 81 6.31 18.44 19.48
C LEU A 81 6.30 19.98 19.44
N ALA A 82 5.56 20.61 20.35
CA ALA A 82 5.39 22.06 20.41
C ALA A 82 6.64 22.82 20.92
N ASP A 83 7.83 22.44 20.50
CA ASP A 83 9.10 23.11 20.81
C ASP A 83 9.54 24.12 19.73
N GLY A 84 8.74 24.24 18.65
CA GLY A 84 8.91 25.17 17.54
C GLY A 84 10.01 24.78 16.56
N THR A 85 10.48 23.53 16.59
CA THR A 85 11.54 23.00 15.71
C THR A 85 11.00 22.24 14.50
N CYS A 86 9.72 21.88 14.52
CA CYS A 86 9.04 21.17 13.46
C CYS A 86 7.62 21.73 13.33
N ALA A 87 7.07 21.78 12.12
CA ALA A 87 5.72 22.26 11.86
C ALA A 87 4.65 21.32 12.43
N VAL A 88 4.99 20.05 12.65
CA VAL A 88 4.10 19.10 13.33
C VAL A 88 4.13 19.38 14.84
N VAL A 89 2.98 19.74 15.39
CA VAL A 89 2.83 20.08 16.82
C VAL A 89 2.25 18.96 17.65
N ALA A 90 1.49 18.05 17.04
CA ALA A 90 0.93 16.88 17.68
C ALA A 90 0.77 15.75 16.66
N PHE A 91 0.96 14.50 17.09
CA PHE A 91 0.70 13.34 16.25
C PHE A 91 0.27 12.12 17.08
N ALA A 92 -0.35 11.17 16.41
CA ALA A 92 -0.64 9.84 16.94
C ALA A 92 -0.61 8.83 15.78
N GLY A 93 -0.37 7.56 16.10
CA GLY A 93 -0.56 6.48 15.13
C GLY A 93 -1.11 5.22 15.78
N LEU A 94 -1.75 4.38 14.97
CA LEU A 94 -2.24 3.08 15.40
C LEU A 94 -2.10 2.11 14.24
N SER A 95 -1.61 0.92 14.53
CA SER A 95 -1.65 -0.22 13.63
C SER A 95 -2.59 -1.26 14.20
N LYS A 96 -3.68 -1.51 13.49
CA LYS A 96 -4.71 -2.46 13.89
C LYS A 96 -4.68 -3.67 12.97
N LYS A 97 -4.58 -4.84 13.58
CA LYS A 97 -4.73 -6.13 12.91
C LYS A 97 -6.12 -6.26 12.30
N GLY A 98 -6.17 -6.64 11.04
CA GLY A 98 -7.38 -7.04 10.32
C GLY A 98 -7.93 -8.38 10.79
N TYR A 99 -8.84 -8.94 10.00
CA TYR A 99 -9.54 -10.17 10.32
C TYR A 99 -9.83 -10.99 9.07
N ALA A 100 -9.36 -12.24 9.05
CA ALA A 100 -9.68 -13.21 8.02
C ALA A 100 -10.38 -14.43 8.65
N PRO A 101 -11.67 -14.73 8.31
CA PRO A 101 -12.40 -15.85 8.91
C PRO A 101 -11.70 -17.20 8.72
N TYR A 102 -11.05 -17.40 7.58
CA TYR A 102 -10.32 -18.62 7.23
C TYR A 102 -8.90 -18.67 7.80
N ASN A 103 -8.40 -17.57 8.38
CA ASN A 103 -7.12 -17.53 9.07
C ASN A 103 -7.24 -16.81 10.43
N PRO A 104 -7.76 -17.50 11.47
CA PRO A 104 -7.88 -16.93 12.82
C PRO A 104 -6.54 -16.58 13.46
N ARG A 105 -5.42 -17.07 12.91
CA ARG A 105 -4.04 -16.77 13.35
C ARG A 105 -3.35 -15.75 12.45
N LYS A 106 -4.11 -15.03 11.61
CA LYS A 106 -3.59 -13.91 10.82
C LYS A 106 -2.76 -13.02 11.74
N LYS A 107 -1.55 -12.69 11.31
CA LYS A 107 -0.71 -11.68 11.96
C LYS A 107 -1.04 -10.32 11.37
N ASN A 108 -0.83 -9.28 12.16
CA ASN A 108 -0.73 -7.95 11.59
C ASN A 108 0.58 -7.88 10.80
N GLN A 109 0.47 -7.64 9.50
CA GLN A 109 1.59 -7.51 8.57
C GLN A 109 1.94 -6.05 8.32
N ASP A 110 1.11 -5.11 8.75
CA ASP A 110 1.47 -3.70 8.77
C ASP A 110 2.54 -3.39 9.83
N ALA A 111 3.34 -2.37 9.54
CA ALA A 111 4.26 -1.77 10.47
C ALA A 111 4.27 -0.23 10.33
N MET A 112 4.63 0.46 11.41
CA MET A 112 4.84 1.92 11.38
C MET A 112 6.07 2.34 12.17
N VAL A 113 6.62 3.50 11.80
CA VAL A 113 7.67 4.20 12.54
C VAL A 113 7.21 5.63 12.78
N ILE A 114 7.24 6.04 14.05
CA ILE A 114 7.13 7.45 14.44
C ILE A 114 8.32 7.76 15.33
N LYS A 115 9.27 8.56 14.82
CA LYS A 115 10.48 8.91 15.58
C LYS A 115 10.92 10.34 15.32
N HIS A 116 11.20 11.07 16.39
CA HIS A 116 11.86 12.37 16.32
C HIS A 116 13.36 12.20 16.49
N ASP A 117 14.14 12.73 15.55
CA ASP A 117 15.58 12.90 15.70
C ASP A 117 15.90 14.32 16.18
N ALA A 118 16.45 14.42 17.38
CA ALA A 118 16.77 15.69 17.99
C ALA A 118 17.97 16.40 17.32
N ALA A 119 18.90 15.64 16.72
CA ALA A 119 20.09 16.21 16.10
C ALA A 119 19.76 16.92 14.79
N SER A 120 18.94 16.32 13.94
CA SER A 120 18.46 16.93 12.70
C SER A 120 17.19 17.76 12.87
N GLN A 121 16.56 17.71 14.05
CA GLN A 121 15.25 18.31 14.33
C GLN A 121 14.21 17.86 13.30
N SER A 122 14.15 16.55 13.07
CA SER A 122 13.26 15.99 12.05
C SER A 122 12.36 14.93 12.64
N LEU A 123 11.09 14.96 12.24
CA LEU A 123 10.12 13.93 12.55
C LEU A 123 10.02 12.96 11.37
N LEU A 124 10.21 11.68 11.67
CA LEU A 124 10.03 10.57 10.74
C LEU A 124 8.68 9.91 10.99
N LEU A 125 7.84 9.87 9.95
CA LEU A 125 6.56 9.16 9.92
C LEU A 125 6.61 8.15 8.79
N CYS A 126 6.52 6.85 9.10
CA CYS A 126 6.50 5.79 8.09
C CYS A 126 5.37 4.82 8.34
N VAL A 127 4.79 4.33 7.24
CA VAL A 127 3.94 3.13 7.25
C VAL A 127 4.47 2.14 6.21
N PHE A 128 4.34 0.86 6.51
CA PHE A 128 4.72 -0.26 5.69
C PHE A 128 3.58 -1.26 5.73
N ASP A 129 3.01 -1.59 4.57
CA ASP A 129 1.91 -2.53 4.42
C ASP A 129 2.51 -3.86 3.96
N GLY A 130 2.52 -4.86 4.83
CA GLY A 130 3.18 -6.14 4.55
C GLY A 130 2.23 -7.14 3.92
N HIS A 131 2.70 -7.89 2.94
CA HIS A 131 1.88 -8.90 2.25
C HIS A 131 2.66 -10.16 1.92
N GLY A 132 1.93 -11.21 1.52
CA GLY A 132 2.48 -12.55 1.31
C GLY A 132 2.61 -13.34 2.62
N GLU A 133 3.14 -14.56 2.55
CA GLU A 133 3.20 -15.45 3.72
C GLU A 133 4.10 -14.92 4.85
N ALA A 134 5.18 -14.21 4.48
CA ALA A 134 6.16 -13.63 5.40
C ALA A 134 6.11 -12.09 5.44
N GLY A 135 5.01 -11.47 5.01
CA GLY A 135 4.85 -10.00 4.96
C GLY A 135 5.12 -9.29 6.28
N ASP A 136 4.73 -9.89 7.42
CA ASP A 136 5.03 -9.37 8.76
C ASP A 136 6.54 -9.36 9.06
N GLY A 137 7.27 -10.35 8.53
CA GLY A 137 8.72 -10.43 8.61
C GLY A 137 9.38 -9.33 7.79
N VAL A 138 8.92 -9.11 6.56
CA VAL A 138 9.46 -8.08 5.66
C VAL A 138 9.24 -6.68 6.23
N SER A 139 7.99 -6.30 6.54
CA SER A 139 7.63 -4.98 7.06
C SER A 139 8.26 -4.74 8.45
N GLY A 140 8.27 -5.75 9.31
CA GLY A 140 8.89 -5.71 10.64
C GLY A 140 10.40 -5.51 10.59
N ALA A 141 11.11 -6.25 9.73
CA ALA A 141 12.55 -6.11 9.58
C ALA A 141 12.96 -4.73 9.04
N ILE A 142 12.16 -4.16 8.13
CA ILE A 142 12.36 -2.79 7.65
C ILE A 142 12.12 -1.78 8.79
N ARG A 143 10.97 -1.85 9.46
CA ARG A 143 10.62 -0.99 10.61
C ARG A 143 11.73 -0.93 11.66
N ASP A 144 12.30 -2.08 12.01
CA ASP A 144 13.25 -2.21 13.11
C ASP A 144 14.61 -1.56 12.81
N ARG A 145 14.97 -1.44 11.53
CA ARG A 145 16.27 -0.91 11.06
C ARG A 145 16.19 0.51 10.54
N PHE A 146 15.12 0.81 9.80
CA PHE A 146 15.05 1.96 8.89
C PHE A 146 15.40 3.29 9.56
N ALA A 147 14.77 3.61 10.69
CA ALA A 147 15.00 4.90 11.34
C ALA A 147 16.44 5.09 11.83
N ALA A 148 17.05 4.04 12.39
CA ALA A 148 18.42 4.13 12.91
C ALA A 148 19.43 4.30 11.76
N GLU A 149 19.25 3.56 10.67
CA GLU A 149 20.11 3.69 9.48
C GLU A 149 19.90 5.03 8.77
N LEU A 150 18.65 5.51 8.66
CA LEU A 150 18.34 6.81 8.04
C LEU A 150 18.97 7.97 8.83
N PHE A 151 18.83 7.99 10.16
CA PHE A 151 19.38 9.06 10.99
C PHE A 151 20.91 9.06 11.02
N ALA A 152 21.54 7.90 10.82
CA ALA A 152 22.98 7.78 10.69
C ALA A 152 23.50 8.11 9.27
N HIS A 153 22.62 8.31 8.29
CA HIS A 153 23.01 8.55 6.92
C HIS A 153 23.61 9.96 6.77
N ALA A 154 24.78 10.10 6.14
CA ALA A 154 25.47 11.39 6.00
C ALA A 154 24.64 12.47 5.28
N LYS A 155 23.76 12.07 4.35
CA LYS A 155 22.83 12.98 3.66
C LYS A 155 21.59 13.35 4.47
N PHE A 156 21.40 12.74 5.64
CA PHE A 156 20.34 13.12 6.57
C PHE A 156 20.76 14.30 7.46
N GLU A 157 22.06 14.58 7.58
CA GLU A 157 22.54 15.75 8.31
C GLU A 157 21.94 17.05 7.77
N ARG A 158 21.71 18.00 8.69
CA ARG A 158 21.09 19.28 8.36
C ARG A 158 22.13 20.22 7.76
N SER A 159 21.90 20.71 6.55
CA SER A 159 22.83 21.63 5.88
C SER A 159 22.66 23.09 6.32
N GLY A 160 21.48 23.42 6.86
CA GLY A 160 21.06 24.81 7.13
C GLY A 160 20.35 25.47 5.95
N ASP A 161 20.23 24.77 4.81
CA ASP A 161 19.47 25.19 3.63
C ASP A 161 18.39 24.13 3.33
N LEU A 162 17.11 24.50 3.44
CA LEU A 162 16.00 23.56 3.24
C LEU A 162 15.90 23.04 1.80
N GLN A 163 16.33 23.81 0.80
CA GLN A 163 16.32 23.35 -0.58
C GLN A 163 17.39 22.27 -0.81
N GLN A 164 18.57 22.45 -0.20
CA GLN A 164 19.63 21.43 -0.21
C GLN A 164 19.25 20.21 0.63
N ASP A 165 18.61 20.43 1.76
CA ASP A 165 18.10 19.36 2.62
C ASP A 165 17.06 18.52 1.90
N ALA A 166 16.17 19.11 1.10
CA ALA A 166 15.19 18.36 0.32
C ALA A 166 15.84 17.30 -0.57
N GLU A 167 16.85 17.67 -1.36
CA GLU A 167 17.53 16.72 -2.24
C GLU A 167 18.38 15.70 -1.45
N SER A 168 19.01 16.14 -0.37
CA SER A 168 19.81 15.28 0.50
C SER A 168 18.94 14.23 1.21
N LEU A 169 17.75 14.62 1.67
CA LEU A 169 16.76 13.73 2.26
C LEU A 169 16.22 12.71 1.26
N ARG A 170 15.93 13.11 0.01
CA ARG A 170 15.54 12.16 -1.05
C ARG A 170 16.60 11.09 -1.26
N THR A 171 17.86 11.52 -1.35
CA THR A 171 19.02 10.61 -1.45
C THR A 171 19.09 9.68 -0.23
N ALA A 172 19.02 10.23 0.98
CA ALA A 172 19.10 9.46 2.22
C ALA A 172 17.98 8.41 2.35
N ILE A 173 16.74 8.77 2.01
CA ILE A 173 15.60 7.85 2.03
C ILE A 173 15.80 6.73 1.03
N GLY A 174 16.14 7.05 -0.22
CA GLY A 174 16.34 6.05 -1.28
C GLY A 174 17.50 5.09 -0.98
N ASP A 175 18.64 5.62 -0.52
CA ASP A 175 19.81 4.82 -0.14
C ASP A 175 19.51 3.92 1.07
N THR A 176 18.78 4.43 2.07
CA THR A 176 18.42 3.66 3.26
C THR A 176 17.42 2.55 2.94
N LEU A 177 16.36 2.84 2.16
CA LEU A 177 15.40 1.82 1.73
C LEU A 177 16.12 0.69 0.98
N ARG A 178 16.99 1.04 0.04
CA ARG A 178 17.82 0.10 -0.71
C ARG A 178 18.73 -0.73 0.22
N SER A 179 19.42 -0.09 1.16
CA SER A 179 20.31 -0.76 2.12
C SER A 179 19.56 -1.79 2.96
N VAL A 180 18.45 -1.35 3.58
CA VAL A 180 17.65 -2.18 4.48
C VAL A 180 16.98 -3.32 3.72
N GLU A 181 16.45 -3.06 2.53
CA GLU A 181 15.90 -4.10 1.65
C GLU A 181 16.94 -5.18 1.34
N GLN A 182 18.19 -4.79 1.01
CA GLN A 182 19.26 -5.77 0.75
C GLN A 182 19.59 -6.64 1.96
N VAL A 183 19.36 -6.14 3.19
CA VAL A 183 19.47 -6.96 4.40
C VAL A 183 18.32 -7.96 4.48
N VAL A 184 17.09 -7.52 4.22
CA VAL A 184 15.89 -8.38 4.27
C VAL A 184 15.93 -9.47 3.20
N LEU A 185 16.27 -9.14 1.96
CA LEU A 185 16.43 -10.10 0.85
C LEU A 185 17.50 -11.17 1.10
N ARG A 186 18.43 -10.92 2.03
CA ARG A 186 19.51 -11.86 2.39
C ARG A 186 19.23 -12.63 3.68
N ASP A 187 18.14 -12.32 4.37
CA ASP A 187 17.75 -13.01 5.59
C ASP A 187 17.06 -14.33 5.23
N PRO A 188 17.69 -15.50 5.45
CA PRO A 188 17.10 -16.79 5.08
C PRO A 188 15.89 -17.17 5.96
N SER A 189 15.58 -16.39 7.01
CA SER A 189 14.41 -16.61 7.85
C SER A 189 13.14 -15.93 7.33
N ILE A 190 13.25 -15.10 6.28
CA ILE A 190 12.13 -14.36 5.68
C ILE A 190 12.04 -14.77 4.21
N ASP A 191 10.93 -15.40 3.82
CA ASP A 191 10.68 -15.72 2.41
C ASP A 191 10.21 -14.47 1.66
N THR A 192 11.12 -13.85 0.92
CA THR A 192 10.86 -12.65 0.12
C THR A 192 10.55 -12.95 -1.35
N GLU A 193 10.38 -14.21 -1.78
CA GLU A 193 10.05 -14.51 -3.18
C GLU A 193 8.67 -13.95 -3.56
N PHE A 194 7.70 -14.18 -2.68
CA PHE A 194 6.28 -13.80 -2.80
C PHE A 194 5.76 -12.98 -1.62
N SER A 195 6.66 -12.55 -0.74
CA SER A 195 6.33 -11.63 0.35
C SER A 195 7.07 -10.33 0.18
N GLY A 196 6.39 -9.25 0.50
CA GLY A 196 6.91 -7.91 0.33
C GLY A 196 6.23 -6.93 1.28
N THR A 197 6.57 -5.67 1.10
CA THR A 197 5.87 -4.59 1.76
C THR A 197 5.87 -3.30 0.93
N THR A 198 4.85 -2.47 1.10
CA THR A 198 4.90 -1.07 0.67
C THR A 198 5.83 -0.26 1.58
N ALA A 199 6.12 0.98 1.20
CA ALA A 199 6.69 1.97 2.09
C ALA A 199 6.22 3.38 1.73
N VAL A 200 5.64 4.08 2.69
CA VAL A 200 5.56 5.55 2.64
C VAL A 200 6.46 6.09 3.74
N VAL A 201 7.53 6.77 3.34
CA VAL A 201 8.49 7.40 4.25
C VAL A 201 8.32 8.91 4.17
N THR A 202 7.94 9.52 5.29
CA THR A 202 7.74 10.97 5.39
C THR A 202 8.71 11.55 6.41
N VAL A 203 9.57 12.46 5.96
CA VAL A 203 10.44 13.26 6.82
C VAL A 203 9.89 14.67 6.87
N VAL A 204 9.57 15.15 8.06
CA VAL A 204 9.21 16.56 8.32
C VAL A 204 10.38 17.22 9.05
N ARG A 205 10.93 18.28 8.46
CA ARG A 205 12.00 19.10 9.02
C ARG A 205 11.61 20.56 8.89
N ASP A 206 11.52 21.28 9.99
CA ASP A 206 10.93 22.63 9.98
C ASP A 206 9.53 22.59 9.33
N ASN A 207 9.30 23.31 8.23
CA ASN A 207 8.12 23.23 7.38
C ASN A 207 8.32 22.41 6.09
N LEU A 208 9.50 21.82 5.87
CA LEU A 208 9.80 20.97 4.74
C LEU A 208 9.29 19.55 4.98
N VAL A 209 8.50 19.03 4.05
CA VAL A 209 8.03 17.64 4.00
C VAL A 209 8.64 16.97 2.77
N VAL A 210 9.39 15.88 2.99
CA VAL A 210 9.89 15.00 1.93
C VAL A 210 9.24 13.64 2.08
N VAL A 211 8.57 13.18 1.03
CA VAL A 211 7.87 11.90 0.97
C VAL A 211 8.56 11.01 -0.05
N GLY A 212 8.91 9.79 0.32
CA GLY A 212 9.24 8.69 -0.61
C GLY A 212 8.16 7.62 -0.54
N ASN A 213 7.52 7.31 -1.67
CA ASN A 213 6.49 6.27 -1.78
C ASN A 213 6.99 5.06 -2.58
N VAL A 214 6.71 3.85 -2.11
CA VAL A 214 6.90 2.56 -2.78
C VAL A 214 5.64 1.71 -2.52
N GLY A 215 4.63 1.85 -3.37
CA GLY A 215 3.46 0.97 -3.36
C GLY A 215 2.18 1.79 -3.39
N ASP A 216 1.14 1.31 -2.72
CA ASP A 216 -0.19 1.90 -2.68
C ASP A 216 -0.70 2.23 -1.27
N SER A 217 0.18 2.23 -0.28
CA SER A 217 0.02 3.09 0.89
C SER A 217 0.14 4.57 0.48
N ARG A 218 -0.42 5.48 1.27
CA ARG A 218 -0.58 6.88 0.85
C ARG A 218 -0.40 7.89 1.97
N ILE A 219 0.08 9.08 1.60
CA ILE A 219 0.01 10.29 2.41
C ILE A 219 -0.89 11.36 1.78
N THR A 220 -1.74 11.99 2.60
CA THR A 220 -2.58 13.13 2.23
C THR A 220 -2.33 14.34 3.14
N ARG A 221 -2.56 15.54 2.61
CA ARG A 221 -2.40 16.85 3.25
C ARG A 221 -3.74 17.55 3.32
N GLY A 222 -4.11 17.97 4.53
CA GLY A 222 -5.27 18.81 4.82
C GLY A 222 -4.87 20.26 5.04
N PHE A 223 -5.60 21.15 4.38
CA PHE A 223 -5.38 22.60 4.47
C PHE A 223 -6.70 23.35 4.43
N VAL A 224 -6.69 24.60 4.90
CA VAL A 224 -7.84 25.50 4.82
C VAL A 224 -7.64 26.46 3.65
N LYS A 225 -8.65 26.67 2.81
CA LYS A 225 -8.60 27.66 1.73
C LYS A 225 -9.81 28.59 1.78
N LEU A 226 -9.63 29.84 1.35
CA LEU A 226 -10.74 30.78 1.20
C LEU A 226 -11.45 30.57 -0.15
N LEU A 227 -12.78 30.53 -0.15
CA LEU A 227 -13.59 30.51 -1.37
C LEU A 227 -13.73 31.92 -1.98
N GLY A 228 -12.60 32.51 -2.37
CA GLY A 228 -12.47 33.88 -2.90
C GLY A 228 -11.80 34.84 -1.92
N PRO A 229 -11.50 36.10 -2.31
CA PRO A 229 -10.72 37.05 -1.50
C PRO A 229 -11.30 37.37 -0.11
N SER A 230 -12.59 37.12 0.09
CA SER A 230 -13.28 37.27 1.38
C SER A 230 -14.39 36.21 1.54
N GLY A 231 -14.22 35.05 0.89
CA GLY A 231 -15.17 33.95 0.97
C GLY A 231 -15.01 33.15 2.27
N PRO A 232 -15.96 32.25 2.57
CA PRO A 232 -15.81 31.34 3.70
C PRO A 232 -14.58 30.45 3.53
N GLU A 233 -14.04 30.02 4.67
CA GLU A 233 -13.04 28.96 4.71
C GLU A 233 -13.68 27.63 4.28
N ALA A 234 -12.92 26.86 3.51
CA ALA A 234 -13.26 25.52 3.08
C ALA A 234 -12.07 24.60 3.31
N LEU A 235 -12.36 23.35 3.66
CA LEU A 235 -11.35 22.31 3.76
C LEU A 235 -10.87 21.91 2.35
N GLY A 236 -9.55 21.72 2.24
CA GLY A 236 -8.89 21.16 1.08
C GLY A 236 -8.15 19.89 1.49
N CYS A 237 -8.15 18.90 0.60
CA CYS A 237 -7.35 17.70 0.71
C CYS A 237 -6.51 17.55 -0.56
N GLN A 238 -5.27 17.11 -0.42
CA GLN A 238 -4.37 16.84 -1.54
C GLN A 238 -3.48 15.64 -1.22
N GLU A 239 -3.34 14.72 -2.16
CA GLU A 239 -2.38 13.61 -2.07
C GLU A 239 -0.94 14.12 -2.20
N LEU A 240 -0.04 13.66 -1.33
CA LEU A 240 1.40 13.90 -1.43
C LEU A 240 2.16 12.69 -1.99
N SER A 241 1.45 11.59 -2.28
CA SER A 241 1.96 10.41 -2.98
C SER A 241 0.88 9.89 -3.92
N ILE A 242 1.29 9.32 -5.06
CA ILE A 242 0.39 8.66 -6.00
C ILE A 242 0.63 7.15 -5.90
N ASP A 243 -0.43 6.37 -5.74
CA ASP A 243 -0.34 4.92 -5.67
C ASP A 243 0.33 4.33 -6.93
N HIS A 244 1.24 3.39 -6.73
CA HIS A 244 1.85 2.60 -7.79
C HIS A 244 0.94 1.45 -8.20
N LYS A 245 -0.16 1.78 -8.88
CA LYS A 245 -1.11 0.77 -9.39
C LYS A 245 -0.58 0.13 -10.69
N PRO A 246 -0.74 -1.19 -10.90
CA PRO A 246 -0.24 -1.90 -12.08
C PRO A 246 -0.74 -1.36 -13.42
N ASP A 247 -1.91 -0.74 -13.45
CA ASP A 247 -2.53 -0.15 -14.63
C ASP A 247 -2.18 1.33 -14.85
N ARG A 248 -1.41 1.97 -13.95
CA ARG A 248 -0.87 3.31 -14.16
C ARG A 248 -0.03 3.31 -15.45
N PRO A 249 -0.24 4.23 -16.41
CA PRO A 249 0.29 4.06 -17.78
C PRO A 249 1.80 3.82 -17.89
N ASP A 250 2.60 4.53 -17.11
CA ASP A 250 4.06 4.39 -17.05
C ASP A 250 4.50 3.09 -16.38
N GLU A 251 3.84 2.71 -15.27
CA GLU A 251 4.09 1.46 -14.55
C GLU A 251 3.75 0.24 -15.42
N LYS A 252 2.57 0.25 -16.06
CA LYS A 252 2.12 -0.79 -16.99
C LYS A 252 3.06 -0.95 -18.18
N ALA A 253 3.49 0.17 -18.77
CA ALA A 253 4.43 0.14 -19.89
C ALA A 253 5.76 -0.51 -19.50
N ARG A 254 6.29 -0.19 -18.31
CA ARG A 254 7.51 -0.81 -17.77
C ARG A 254 7.33 -2.31 -17.53
N ILE A 255 6.22 -2.72 -16.91
CA ILE A 255 5.92 -4.14 -16.63
C ILE A 255 5.89 -4.94 -17.95
N ILE A 256 5.15 -4.45 -18.96
CA ILE A 256 5.07 -5.09 -20.27
C ILE A 256 6.45 -5.14 -20.96
N ALA A 257 7.22 -4.05 -20.90
CA ALA A 257 8.57 -3.99 -21.47
C ALA A 257 9.54 -4.98 -20.80
N SER A 258 9.29 -5.32 -19.53
CA SER A 258 10.06 -6.30 -18.75
C SER A 258 9.57 -7.75 -18.98
N GLY A 259 8.59 -7.97 -19.84
CA GLY A 259 8.01 -9.29 -20.12
C GLY A 259 6.96 -9.74 -19.09
N GLY A 260 6.54 -8.86 -18.18
CA GLY A 260 5.41 -9.08 -17.29
C GLY A 260 4.06 -8.85 -17.98
N ARG A 261 2.97 -9.16 -17.27
CA ARG A 261 1.59 -8.91 -17.69
C ARG A 261 0.84 -8.13 -16.63
N VAL A 262 -0.14 -7.34 -17.08
CA VAL A 262 -1.06 -6.62 -16.21
C VAL A 262 -2.50 -6.93 -16.62
N PHE A 263 -3.23 -7.60 -15.74
CA PHE A 263 -4.66 -7.86 -15.88
C PHE A 263 -5.31 -8.10 -14.52
N ALA A 264 -6.62 -7.90 -14.45
CA ALA A 264 -7.43 -8.21 -13.28
C ALA A 264 -7.84 -9.69 -13.27
N VAL A 265 -7.99 -10.28 -12.09
CA VAL A 265 -8.64 -11.60 -11.98
C VAL A 265 -10.13 -11.40 -12.27
N GLU A 266 -10.64 -12.11 -13.28
CA GLU A 266 -12.06 -12.18 -13.57
C GLU A 266 -12.73 -13.17 -12.62
N TYR A 267 -13.91 -12.80 -12.11
CA TYR A 267 -14.68 -13.63 -11.18
C TYR A 267 -16.07 -13.95 -11.74
N ASP A 268 -16.63 -15.08 -11.32
CA ASP A 268 -17.91 -15.60 -11.84
C ASP A 268 -19.12 -14.67 -11.60
N ASP A 269 -19.00 -13.71 -10.68
CA ASP A 269 -20.02 -12.68 -10.41
C ASP A 269 -19.96 -11.48 -11.37
N GLY A 270 -19.03 -11.49 -12.32
CA GLY A 270 -18.85 -10.46 -13.34
C GLY A 270 -18.23 -9.17 -12.84
N ILE A 271 -17.67 -9.17 -11.62
CA ILE A 271 -16.94 -8.03 -11.05
C ILE A 271 -15.46 -8.39 -11.02
N ASP A 272 -14.68 -7.76 -11.91
CA ASP A 272 -13.23 -7.95 -11.96
C ASP A 272 -12.54 -7.42 -10.69
N GLY A 273 -11.48 -8.11 -10.27
CA GLY A 273 -10.61 -7.63 -9.22
C GLY A 273 -9.78 -6.40 -9.64
N PRO A 274 -8.94 -5.86 -8.74
CA PRO A 274 -7.98 -4.83 -9.14
C PRO A 274 -6.98 -5.41 -10.17
N PRO A 275 -6.42 -4.57 -11.05
CA PRO A 275 -5.31 -4.96 -11.91
C PRO A 275 -4.13 -5.46 -11.09
N ARG A 276 -3.50 -6.54 -11.55
CA ARG A 276 -2.37 -7.19 -10.87
C ARG A 276 -1.18 -7.38 -11.79
N VAL A 277 0.01 -7.47 -11.21
CA VAL A 277 1.25 -7.83 -11.90
C VAL A 277 1.43 -9.36 -11.90
N TRP A 278 1.71 -9.89 -13.09
CA TRP A 278 1.92 -11.31 -13.31
C TRP A 278 3.19 -11.55 -14.14
N LEU A 279 3.83 -12.70 -13.96
CA LEU A 279 4.89 -13.16 -14.84
C LEU A 279 4.37 -13.36 -16.26
N GLY A 280 5.25 -13.22 -17.25
CA GLY A 280 4.88 -13.41 -18.67
C GLY A 280 4.36 -14.81 -19.01
N HIS A 281 4.80 -15.82 -18.27
CA HIS A 281 4.54 -17.23 -18.57
C HIS A 281 3.66 -17.94 -17.53
N MET A 282 3.32 -17.28 -16.41
CA MET A 282 2.50 -17.86 -15.33
C MET A 282 1.67 -16.78 -14.64
N ASP A 283 0.49 -17.15 -14.15
CA ASP A 283 -0.39 -16.30 -13.34
C ASP A 283 0.06 -16.29 -11.87
N VAL A 284 1.32 -15.88 -11.64
CA VAL A 284 1.90 -15.55 -10.33
C VAL A 284 2.78 -14.31 -10.48
N PRO A 285 3.02 -13.50 -9.43
CA PRO A 285 2.44 -13.61 -8.08
C PRO A 285 1.01 -13.08 -7.98
N GLY A 286 0.58 -12.24 -8.92
CA GLY A 286 -0.69 -11.52 -8.80
C GLY A 286 -0.60 -10.34 -7.83
N LEU A 287 0.48 -9.56 -7.89
CA LEU A 287 0.72 -8.43 -6.97
C LEU A 287 -0.19 -7.24 -7.31
N ALA A 288 -0.82 -6.62 -6.31
CA ALA A 288 -1.80 -5.54 -6.48
C ALA A 288 -1.19 -4.15 -6.74
N MET A 289 0.13 -4.04 -6.64
CA MET A 289 0.94 -2.84 -6.80
C MET A 289 2.10 -3.11 -7.76
N SER A 290 2.61 -2.05 -8.40
CA SER A 290 3.73 -2.11 -9.35
C SER A 290 5.08 -1.78 -8.74
N ARG A 291 5.11 -1.44 -7.45
CA ARG A 291 6.31 -1.21 -6.66
C ARG A 291 6.14 -1.77 -5.26
N SER A 292 7.16 -2.44 -4.76
CA SER A 292 7.21 -3.02 -3.42
C SER A 292 8.65 -3.35 -3.06
N LEU A 293 8.94 -3.39 -1.75
CA LEU A 293 10.16 -3.95 -1.20
C LEU A 293 9.96 -5.45 -1.02
N GLY A 294 10.98 -6.27 -1.31
CA GLY A 294 10.81 -7.72 -1.33
C GLY A 294 10.26 -8.21 -2.67
N ASP A 295 9.28 -9.12 -2.66
CA ASP A 295 8.62 -9.68 -3.87
C ASP A 295 9.59 -10.07 -5.00
N ALA A 296 10.68 -10.76 -4.69
CA ALA A 296 11.81 -10.97 -5.60
C ALA A 296 11.38 -11.57 -6.96
N VAL A 297 10.31 -12.38 -6.99
CA VAL A 297 9.73 -12.90 -8.24
C VAL A 297 9.04 -11.81 -9.06
N ALA A 298 8.28 -10.92 -8.42
CA ALA A 298 7.57 -9.83 -9.09
C ALA A 298 8.53 -8.83 -9.75
N HIS A 299 9.71 -8.62 -9.15
CA HIS A 299 10.79 -7.80 -9.71
C HIS A 299 11.24 -8.29 -11.10
N THR A 300 11.20 -9.60 -11.35
CA THR A 300 11.49 -10.17 -12.69
C THR A 300 10.43 -9.83 -13.74
N ALA A 301 9.25 -9.36 -13.32
CA ALA A 301 8.16 -8.88 -14.18
C ALA A 301 8.13 -7.34 -14.31
N GLY A 302 9.10 -6.61 -13.73
CA GLY A 302 9.17 -5.15 -13.82
C GLY A 302 8.57 -4.41 -12.63
N VAL A 303 8.34 -5.07 -11.49
CA VAL A 303 8.13 -4.39 -10.19
C VAL A 303 9.42 -3.68 -9.77
N LEU A 304 9.32 -2.54 -9.09
CA LEU A 304 10.47 -1.75 -8.61
C LEU A 304 10.42 -1.52 -7.10
N SER A 305 11.60 -1.36 -6.48
CA SER A 305 11.74 -0.89 -5.08
C SER A 305 12.08 0.60 -4.99
N GLU A 306 12.33 1.27 -6.12
CA GLU A 306 12.76 2.66 -6.14
C GLU A 306 11.58 3.60 -5.81
N PRO A 307 11.73 4.47 -4.79
CA PRO A 307 10.65 5.38 -4.40
C PRO A 307 10.38 6.48 -5.42
N GLU A 308 9.11 6.87 -5.51
CA GLU A 308 8.73 8.16 -6.07
C GLU A 308 8.72 9.23 -4.98
N PHE A 309 9.27 10.40 -5.30
CA PHE A 309 9.45 11.46 -4.32
C PHE A 309 8.55 12.66 -4.56
N THR A 310 7.99 13.17 -3.48
CA THR A 310 7.32 14.47 -3.41
C THR A 310 8.01 15.34 -2.37
N THR A 311 8.13 16.64 -2.66
CA THR A 311 8.63 17.63 -1.71
C THR A 311 7.61 18.75 -1.58
N ARG A 312 7.30 19.14 -0.34
CA ARG A 312 6.32 20.19 -0.04
C ARG A 312 6.83 21.08 1.09
N TRP A 313 6.73 22.39 0.90
CA TRP A 313 6.84 23.36 1.98
C TRP A 313 5.45 23.64 2.53
N LEU A 314 5.29 23.42 3.83
CA LEU A 314 4.06 23.71 4.54
C LEU A 314 3.96 25.22 4.79
N ASP A 315 2.74 25.74 4.65
CA ASP A 315 2.41 27.15 4.82
C ASP A 315 1.40 27.34 5.97
N GLU A 316 0.97 28.58 6.23
CA GLU A 316 0.04 28.92 7.31
C GLU A 316 -1.38 28.39 7.12
N ASN A 317 -1.68 27.76 5.99
CA ASN A 317 -2.98 27.13 5.71
C ASN A 317 -2.99 25.64 6.01
N ASP A 318 -1.82 25.04 6.22
CA ASP A 318 -1.65 23.63 6.52
C ASP A 318 -2.09 23.25 7.91
N ARG A 319 -2.80 22.12 8.03
CA ARG A 319 -3.39 21.70 9.30
C ARG A 319 -3.14 20.24 9.64
N CYS A 320 -3.06 19.36 8.66
CA CYS A 320 -3.04 17.92 8.91
C CYS A 320 -2.26 17.15 7.84
N LEU A 321 -1.53 16.13 8.26
CA LEU A 321 -1.07 15.03 7.40
C LEU A 321 -1.71 13.74 7.88
N ILE A 322 -2.15 12.90 6.95
CA ILE A 322 -2.55 11.51 7.21
C ILE A 322 -1.63 10.62 6.39
N VAL A 323 -0.91 9.71 7.06
CA VAL A 323 -0.09 8.68 6.43
C VAL A 323 -0.70 7.32 6.79
N ALA A 324 -1.11 6.54 5.80
CA ALA A 324 -1.77 5.27 6.09
C ALA A 324 -1.56 4.19 5.01
N THR A 325 -1.72 2.94 5.43
CA THR A 325 -1.81 1.76 4.56
C THR A 325 -3.16 1.71 3.84
N ASP A 326 -3.30 0.84 2.83
CA ASP A 326 -4.50 0.82 1.99
C ASP A 326 -5.77 0.37 2.72
N GLY A 327 -5.60 -0.29 3.88
CA GLY A 327 -6.67 -0.57 4.84
C GLY A 327 -7.51 0.65 5.21
N LEU A 328 -6.97 1.88 5.13
CA LEU A 328 -7.78 3.10 5.25
C LEU A 328 -8.44 3.50 3.91
N TRP A 329 -7.64 3.53 2.85
CA TRP A 329 -8.00 4.17 1.57
C TRP A 329 -8.95 3.35 0.70
N GLU A 330 -9.10 2.06 0.96
CA GLU A 330 -9.88 1.16 0.12
C GLU A 330 -11.35 1.58 0.04
N PHE A 331 -11.96 1.97 1.16
CA PHE A 331 -13.38 2.29 1.25
C PHE A 331 -13.69 3.70 1.75
N MET A 332 -12.67 4.53 1.95
CA MET A 332 -12.83 5.92 2.41
C MET A 332 -12.09 6.86 1.46
N SER A 333 -12.75 7.95 1.05
CA SER A 333 -12.09 8.94 0.19
C SER A 333 -11.08 9.77 1.00
N ASN A 334 -10.11 10.36 0.29
CA ASN A 334 -9.11 11.25 0.90
C ASN A 334 -9.78 12.44 1.60
N GLU A 335 -10.80 13.03 0.99
CA GLU A 335 -11.52 14.18 1.54
C GLU A 335 -12.28 13.82 2.82
N GLU A 336 -12.94 12.66 2.84
CA GLU A 336 -13.69 12.20 4.00
C GLU A 336 -12.77 11.89 5.18
N CYS A 337 -11.64 11.19 4.93
CA CYS A 337 -10.64 10.94 5.96
C CYS A 337 -10.10 12.25 6.54
N MET A 338 -9.84 13.24 5.68
CA MET A 338 -9.31 14.52 6.09
C MET A 338 -10.32 15.34 6.91
N GLU A 339 -11.58 15.34 6.52
CA GLU A 339 -12.67 15.99 7.26
C GLU A 339 -12.81 15.38 8.67
N MET A 340 -12.81 14.04 8.77
CA MET A 340 -12.87 13.35 10.05
C MET A 340 -11.69 13.72 10.96
N ALA A 341 -10.47 13.73 10.40
CA ALA A 341 -9.26 14.02 11.16
C ALA A 341 -9.18 15.49 11.61
N MET A 342 -9.49 16.44 10.73
CA MET A 342 -9.46 17.88 11.04
C MET A 342 -10.62 18.32 11.93
N GLY A 343 -11.68 17.51 12.04
CA GLY A 343 -12.77 17.72 13.00
C GLY A 343 -12.39 17.44 14.45
N GLN A 344 -11.21 16.87 14.72
CA GLN A 344 -10.74 16.55 16.07
C GLN A 344 -9.61 17.47 16.52
N GLN A 345 -9.52 17.68 17.84
CA GLN A 345 -8.41 18.44 18.46
C GLN A 345 -7.24 17.53 18.87
N ASP A 346 -7.52 16.26 19.15
CA ASP A 346 -6.54 15.26 19.56
C ASP A 346 -6.30 14.28 18.40
N PRO A 347 -5.05 14.15 17.89
CA PRO A 347 -4.76 13.24 16.80
C PRO A 347 -5.04 11.78 17.15
N LYS A 348 -4.99 11.39 18.43
CA LYS A 348 -5.39 10.04 18.84
C LYS A 348 -6.87 9.79 18.59
N VAL A 349 -7.72 10.75 18.91
CA VAL A 349 -9.17 10.65 18.65
C VAL A 349 -9.43 10.58 17.14
N ALA A 350 -8.70 11.35 16.33
CA ALA A 350 -8.76 11.25 14.88
C ALA A 350 -8.39 9.84 14.37
N VAL A 351 -7.27 9.28 14.83
CA VAL A 351 -6.84 7.92 14.49
C VAL A 351 -7.89 6.88 14.89
N ASP A 352 -8.38 6.94 16.13
CA ASP A 352 -9.38 5.98 16.63
C ASP A 352 -10.67 6.02 15.79
N LEU A 353 -11.13 7.22 15.40
CA LEU A 353 -12.31 7.40 14.55
C LEU A 353 -12.09 6.86 13.14
N LEU A 354 -10.95 7.15 12.52
CA LEU A 354 -10.60 6.66 11.19
C LEU A 354 -10.50 5.13 11.17
N ILE A 355 -9.82 4.53 12.16
CA ILE A 355 -9.71 3.07 12.30
C ILE A 355 -11.09 2.42 12.46
N MET A 356 -11.94 3.01 13.31
CA MET A 356 -13.28 2.48 13.56
C MET A 356 -14.13 2.51 12.29
N GLU A 357 -14.10 3.63 11.56
CA GLU A 357 -14.87 3.78 10.33
C GLU A 357 -14.34 2.89 9.19
N ALA A 358 -13.03 2.80 9.01
CA ALA A 358 -12.40 1.89 8.06
C ALA A 358 -12.83 0.43 8.35
N ASN A 359 -12.68 -0.02 9.60
CA ASN A 359 -13.11 -1.36 10.00
C ASN A 359 -14.61 -1.60 9.74
N ARG A 360 -15.46 -0.60 10.02
CA ARG A 360 -16.90 -0.69 9.77
C ARG A 360 -17.21 -0.88 8.29
N ARG A 361 -16.48 -0.19 7.40
CA ARG A 361 -16.63 -0.34 5.94
C ARG A 361 -16.10 -1.65 5.44
N TRP A 362 -14.92 -2.08 5.89
CA TRP A 362 -14.40 -3.42 5.59
C TRP A 362 -15.40 -4.52 5.96
N MET A 363 -15.99 -4.49 7.17
CA MET A 363 -17.01 -5.48 7.58
C MET A 363 -18.27 -5.48 6.71
N LYS A 364 -18.63 -4.32 6.16
CA LYS A 364 -19.83 -4.15 5.33
C LYS A 364 -19.55 -4.62 3.90
N GLU A 365 -18.41 -4.21 3.37
CA GLU A 365 -18.05 -4.43 1.98
C GLU A 365 -17.43 -5.81 1.79
N GLU A 366 -16.62 -6.35 2.71
CA GLU A 366 -15.87 -7.60 2.54
C GLU A 366 -16.02 -8.59 3.70
N GLN A 367 -15.69 -9.87 3.44
CA GLN A 367 -15.63 -10.90 4.49
C GLN A 367 -14.29 -10.91 5.24
N VAL A 368 -13.27 -10.30 4.66
CA VAL A 368 -11.94 -10.13 5.25
C VAL A 368 -11.75 -8.64 5.49
N ILE A 369 -11.25 -8.30 6.66
CA ILE A 369 -10.83 -6.95 7.02
C ILE A 369 -9.32 -6.92 6.88
N ASP A 370 -8.81 -5.92 6.18
CA ASP A 370 -7.37 -5.75 6.06
C ASP A 370 -6.72 -5.25 7.34
N ASP A 371 -5.40 -5.38 7.44
CA ASP A 371 -4.67 -4.58 8.43
C ASP A 371 -4.87 -3.10 8.12
N THR A 372 -4.89 -2.26 9.15
CA THR A 372 -5.07 -0.83 8.96
C THR A 372 -4.14 -0.07 9.88
N THR A 373 -3.22 0.67 9.27
CA THR A 373 -2.25 1.50 9.99
C THR A 373 -2.36 2.93 9.57
N ILE A 374 -2.55 3.82 10.54
CA ILE A 374 -2.81 5.24 10.31
C ILE A 374 -1.92 6.04 11.24
N ILE A 375 -1.29 7.07 10.70
CA ILE A 375 -0.62 8.14 11.43
C ILE A 375 -1.33 9.45 11.08
N VAL A 376 -1.77 10.19 12.09
CA VAL A 376 -2.28 11.56 11.96
C VAL A 376 -1.31 12.52 12.61
N ALA A 377 -0.91 13.56 11.89
CA ALA A 377 -0.03 14.62 12.37
C ALA A 377 -0.64 15.99 12.13
N TYR A 378 -0.84 16.78 13.19
CA TYR A 378 -1.36 18.14 13.13
C TYR A 378 -0.25 19.16 12.98
N ILE A 379 -0.52 20.17 12.16
CA ILE A 379 0.43 21.18 11.71
C ILE A 379 0.10 22.54 12.31
N ASP A 380 1.11 23.23 12.81
CA ASP A 380 1.11 24.67 13.06
C ASP A 380 2.46 25.27 12.62
N THR A 381 2.42 26.07 11.55
CA THR A 381 3.60 26.75 11.00
C THR A 381 3.83 28.15 11.59
N VAL A 382 2.86 28.70 12.33
CA VAL A 382 2.94 30.05 12.91
C VAL A 382 3.97 30.09 14.05
N GLY A 383 4.05 29.00 14.81
CA GLY A 383 4.98 28.81 15.94
C GLY A 383 6.41 28.43 15.58
N LEU A 384 6.74 28.29 14.28
CA LEU A 384 8.10 27.97 13.85
C LEU A 384 9.08 29.10 14.18
N LYS A 385 10.23 28.74 14.77
CA LYS A 385 11.33 29.68 15.04
C LYS A 385 11.81 30.31 13.72
N ASP A 386 12.31 31.55 13.76
CA ASP A 386 12.61 32.35 12.55
C ASP A 386 13.61 31.71 11.54
N GLY A 387 14.36 30.67 11.94
CA GLY A 387 15.20 29.86 11.05
C GLY A 387 14.49 28.72 10.29
N ALA A 388 13.23 28.43 10.63
CA ALA A 388 12.39 27.37 10.06
C ALA A 388 11.32 27.91 9.07
N LYS A 389 11.26 29.23 8.87
CA LYS A 389 10.34 29.90 7.93
C LYS A 389 10.96 30.15 6.55
N ALA A 390 12.20 29.75 6.32
CA ALA A 390 12.95 30.12 5.12
C ALA A 390 12.72 29.13 3.96
N ALA A 391 11.67 29.36 3.18
CA ALA A 391 11.63 29.25 1.71
C ALA A 391 10.20 29.56 1.25
N ALA A 392 9.98 30.80 0.79
CA ALA A 392 8.83 31.19 -0.02
C ALA A 392 9.26 31.37 -1.47
#